data_AF-A0AAU9Q847-F1
#
_entry.id   AF-A0AAU9Q847-F1
#
_cell.length_a   1.000
_cell.length_b   1.000
_cell.length_c   1.000
_cell.angle_alpha   90.00
_cell.angle_beta   90.00
_cell.angle_gamma   90.00
#
_symmetry.space_group_name_H-M   'P 1'
#
loop_
_entity.id
_entity.type
_entity.pdbx_description
1 polymer ?
#
loop_
_entity_poly.entity_id
_entity_poly.type
_entity_poly.pdbx_seq_one_letter_code
_entity_poly.pdbx_strand_id
1 'polypeptide(L)'
;MLITRQFWPSEPTLSEKSEYDDALCDLLTVKAIKKRILTSQVLNSRRQCVDAQTELNTLSMKFERNCIARATLEQEILAGVTGQRKGVDDITLANCKIVELKTQNVTEQMTIQEKESELEVLLSEKRRLEHVLNSLERQEEKIQTLLGREA
;
A
#
# COMPACT_ATOMS: atom_id res chain seq x y z
N MET A 1 -41.56 26.30 69.76
CA MET A 1 -41.42 26.76 68.36
C MET A 1 -40.19 26.06 67.79
N LEU A 2 -40.41 25.06 66.92
CA LEU A 2 -39.34 24.30 66.26
C LEU A 2 -38.94 25.05 64.99
N ILE A 3 -37.68 25.50 64.94
CA ILE A 3 -37.09 26.14 63.76
C ILE A 3 -36.85 25.03 62.72
N THR A 4 -37.59 25.07 61.62
CA THR A 4 -37.35 24.23 60.44
C THR A 4 -36.08 24.71 59.74
N ARG A 5 -34.99 23.95 59.85
CA ARG A 5 -33.84 24.10 58.95
C ARG A 5 -34.28 23.64 57.56
N GLN A 6 -34.55 24.61 56.68
CA GLN A 6 -34.61 24.38 55.24
C GLN A 6 -33.20 23.97 54.79
N PHE A 7 -33.03 22.70 54.45
CA PHE A 7 -31.90 22.24 53.66
C PHE A 7 -32.18 22.60 52.21
N TRP A 8 -31.42 23.55 51.67
CA TRP A 8 -31.28 23.67 50.22
C TRP A 8 -30.55 22.43 49.69
N PRO A 9 -30.92 21.91 48.50
CA PRO A 9 -30.08 20.92 47.84
C PRO A 9 -28.75 21.61 47.51
N SER A 10 -27.68 21.07 48.07
CA SER A 10 -26.31 21.42 47.74
C SER A 10 -26.11 21.38 46.22
N GLU A 11 -25.46 22.41 45.70
CA GLU A 11 -24.96 22.51 44.32
C GLU A 11 -24.26 21.20 43.90
N PRO A 12 -24.34 20.80 42.61
CA PRO A 12 -23.58 19.66 42.15
C PRO A 12 -22.09 19.97 42.36
N THR A 13 -21.45 19.11 43.14
CA THR A 13 -20.02 19.15 43.44
C THR A 13 -19.21 19.22 42.15
N LEU A 14 -18.29 20.19 42.08
CA LEU A 14 -17.28 20.43 41.02
C LEU A 14 -16.35 19.24 40.68
N SER A 15 -16.61 18.04 41.22
CA SER A 15 -15.78 16.84 41.13
C SER A 15 -15.88 16.11 39.79
N GLU A 16 -17.07 16.03 39.18
CA GLU A 16 -17.28 15.24 37.96
C GLU A 16 -16.67 15.88 36.70
N LYS A 17 -16.48 17.21 36.71
CA LYS A 17 -15.91 17.94 35.56
C LYS A 17 -14.40 17.67 35.41
N SER A 18 -13.68 17.55 36.52
CA SER A 18 -12.23 17.28 36.51
C SER A 18 -11.92 15.87 35.98
N GLU A 19 -12.69 14.87 36.39
CA GLU A 19 -12.48 13.47 35.98
C GLU A 19 -12.78 13.27 34.48
N TYR A 20 -13.73 14.05 33.93
CA TYR A 20 -14.05 14.03 32.50
C TYR A 20 -12.92 14.64 31.65
N ASP A 21 -12.37 15.79 32.06
CA ASP A 21 -11.25 16.44 31.37
C ASP A 21 -9.97 15.58 31.43
N ASP A 22 -9.71 14.93 32.56
CA ASP A 22 -8.60 13.97 32.72
C ASP A 22 -8.75 12.77 31.77
N ALA A 23 -9.96 12.21 31.67
CA ALA A 23 -10.25 11.12 30.74
C ALA A 23 -10.10 11.52 29.26
N LEU A 24 -10.47 12.76 28.90
CA LEU A 24 -10.25 13.30 27.56
C LEU A 24 -8.75 13.50 27.26
N CYS A 25 -7.95 13.91 28.24
CA CYS A 25 -6.49 14.03 28.12
C CYS A 25 -5.80 12.67 27.97
N ASP A 26 -6.22 11.66 28.75
CA ASP A 26 -5.75 10.28 28.59
C ASP A 26 -6.11 9.72 27.20
N LEU A 27 -7.32 10.01 26.71
CA LEU A 27 -7.75 9.61 25.38
C LEU A 27 -6.92 10.26 24.27
N LEU A 28 -6.52 11.54 24.42
CA LEU A 28 -5.59 12.20 23.50
C LEU A 28 -4.21 11.55 23.52
N THR A 29 -3.72 11.14 24.69
CA THR A 29 -2.43 10.44 24.84
C THR A 29 -2.44 9.09 24.13
N VAL A 30 -3.47 8.27 24.36
CA VAL A 30 -3.65 6.98 23.67
C VAL A 30 -3.78 7.19 22.14
N LYS A 31 -4.48 8.24 21.72
CA LYS A 31 -4.60 8.60 20.29
C LYS A 31 -3.27 9.00 19.68
N ALA A 32 -2.45 9.80 20.35
CA ALA A 32 -1.13 10.19 19.86
C ALA A 32 -0.22 8.97 19.63
N ILE A 33 -0.26 7.99 20.55
CA ILE A 33 0.45 6.72 20.41
C ILE A 33 -0.08 5.95 19.19
N LYS A 34 -1.41 5.82 19.06
CA LYS A 34 -2.03 5.10 17.94
C LYS A 34 -1.75 5.76 16.59
N LYS A 35 -1.74 7.10 16.54
CA LYS A 35 -1.37 7.89 15.35
C LYS A 35 0.06 7.59 14.94
N ARG A 36 1.02 7.63 15.87
CA ARG A 36 2.42 7.30 15.60
C ARG A 36 2.60 5.88 15.04
N ILE A 37 1.92 4.89 15.63
CA ILE A 37 1.95 3.50 15.16
C ILE A 37 1.38 3.41 13.74
N LEU A 38 0.21 3.98 13.48
CA LEU A 38 -0.43 3.96 12.17
C LEU A 38 0.38 4.71 11.11
N THR A 39 0.95 5.88 11.42
CA THR A 39 1.85 6.59 10.51
C THR A 39 3.06 5.73 10.16
N SER A 40 3.64 5.02 11.13
CA SER A 40 4.73 4.07 10.86
C SER A 40 4.29 2.92 9.94
N GLN A 41 3.08 2.39 10.12
CA GLN A 41 2.52 1.34 9.27
C GLN A 41 2.25 1.84 7.84
N VAL A 42 1.71 3.05 7.68
CA VAL A 42 1.51 3.69 6.37
C VAL A 42 2.84 3.90 5.65
N LEU A 43 3.87 4.39 6.36
CA LEU A 43 5.21 4.56 5.79
C LEU A 43 5.80 3.22 5.35
N ASN A 44 5.64 2.17 6.15
CA ASN A 44 6.12 0.83 5.80
C ASN A 44 5.39 0.27 4.57
N SER A 45 4.05 0.35 4.55
CA SER A 45 3.23 -0.08 3.40
C SER A 45 3.58 0.68 2.12
N ARG A 46 3.85 1.99 2.24
CA ARG A 46 4.32 2.81 1.11
C ARG A 46 5.66 2.32 0.56
N ARG A 47 6.62 1.95 1.43
CA ARG A 47 7.91 1.38 0.98
C ARG A 47 7.69 0.07 0.24
N GLN A 48 6.89 -0.84 0.81
CA GLN A 48 6.56 -2.12 0.18
C GLN A 48 5.93 -1.94 -1.21
N CYS A 49 5.05 -0.95 -1.38
CA CYS A 49 4.48 -0.63 -2.70
C CYS A 49 5.54 -0.18 -3.70
N VAL A 50 6.51 0.64 -3.27
CA VAL A 50 7.60 1.13 -4.14
C VAL A 50 8.54 -0.02 -4.53
N ASP A 51 8.87 -0.88 -3.59
CA ASP A 51 9.73 -2.04 -3.82
C ASP A 51 9.06 -3.01 -4.80
N ALA A 52 7.79 -3.35 -4.58
CA ALA A 52 7.00 -4.19 -5.49
C ALA A 52 6.85 -3.57 -6.89
N GLN A 53 6.60 -2.26 -6.99
CA GLN A 53 6.55 -1.57 -8.29
C GLN A 53 7.89 -1.61 -9.02
N THR A 54 9.00 -1.49 -8.30
CA THR A 54 10.36 -1.53 -8.88
C THR A 54 10.69 -2.94 -9.39
N GLU A 55 10.31 -3.97 -8.65
CA GLU A 55 10.42 -5.37 -9.08
C GLU A 55 9.61 -5.62 -10.35
N LEU A 56 8.36 -5.16 -10.38
CA LEU A 56 7.47 -5.27 -11.53
C LEU A 56 8.04 -4.57 -12.77
N ASN A 57 8.55 -3.35 -12.62
CA ASN A 57 9.21 -2.63 -13.71
C ASN A 57 10.42 -3.39 -14.26
N THR A 58 11.19 -4.05 -13.37
CA THR A 58 12.35 -4.84 -13.77
C THR A 58 11.95 -6.08 -14.56
N LEU A 59 10.91 -6.79 -14.11
CA LEU A 59 10.36 -7.95 -14.81
C LEU A 59 9.78 -7.55 -16.17
N SER A 60 9.05 -6.44 -16.25
CA SER A 60 8.50 -5.92 -17.51
C SER A 60 9.58 -5.54 -18.52
N MET A 61 10.66 -4.89 -18.08
CA MET A 61 11.81 -4.61 -18.95
C MET A 61 12.49 -5.89 -19.45
N LYS A 62 12.57 -6.94 -18.61
CA LYS A 62 13.14 -8.23 -19.00
C LYS A 62 12.28 -8.92 -20.07
N PHE A 63 10.96 -8.95 -19.85
CA PHE A 63 9.98 -9.47 -20.79
C PHE A 63 10.06 -8.75 -22.15
N GLU A 64 10.16 -7.42 -22.14
CA GLU A 64 10.30 -6.62 -23.36
C GLU A 64 11.59 -6.97 -24.13
N ARG A 65 12.73 -7.05 -23.43
CA ARG A 65 14.01 -7.43 -24.05
C ARG A 65 13.95 -8.80 -24.71
N ASN A 66 13.34 -9.78 -24.04
CA ASN A 66 13.19 -11.12 -24.59
C ASN A 66 12.24 -11.14 -25.80
N CYS A 67 11.16 -10.34 -25.78
CA CYS A 67 10.29 -10.15 -26.94
C CYS A 67 11.04 -9.56 -28.16
N ILE A 68 11.87 -8.53 -27.94
CA ILE A 68 12.69 -7.92 -29.00
C ILE A 68 13.69 -8.94 -29.55
N ALA A 69 14.44 -9.62 -28.67
CA ALA A 69 15.41 -10.63 -29.08
C ALA A 69 14.76 -11.75 -29.91
N ARG A 70 13.56 -12.19 -29.53
CA ARG A 70 12.77 -13.15 -30.30
C ARG A 70 12.41 -12.61 -31.69
N ALA A 71 11.86 -11.40 -31.76
CA ALA A 71 11.46 -10.78 -33.02
C ALA A 71 12.66 -10.60 -33.97
N THR A 72 13.83 -10.22 -33.44
CA THR A 72 15.07 -10.11 -34.21
C THR A 72 15.48 -11.47 -34.79
N LEU A 73 15.47 -12.54 -33.99
CA LEU A 73 15.78 -13.89 -34.48
C LEU A 73 14.77 -14.37 -35.53
N GLU A 74 13.48 -14.11 -35.33
CA GLU A 74 12.43 -14.44 -36.30
C GLU A 74 12.67 -13.71 -37.64
N GLN A 75 13.05 -12.43 -37.61
CA GLN A 75 13.42 -11.66 -38.81
C GLN A 75 14.70 -12.18 -39.49
N GLU A 76 15.71 -12.56 -38.72
CA GLU A 76 16.97 -13.11 -39.25
C GLU A 76 16.77 -14.47 -39.94
N ILE A 77 15.83 -15.29 -39.47
CA ILE A 77 15.45 -16.54 -40.14
C ILE A 77 14.77 -16.21 -41.46
N LEU A 78 13.77 -15.33 -41.46
CA LEU A 78 13.04 -14.94 -42.67
C LEU A 78 13.97 -14.35 -43.74
N ALA A 79 14.87 -13.45 -43.36
CA ALA A 79 15.88 -12.88 -44.26
C ALA A 79 16.86 -13.93 -44.80
N GLY A 80 17.29 -14.87 -43.96
CA GLY A 80 18.20 -15.96 -44.35
C GLY A 80 17.57 -16.95 -45.33
N VAL A 81 16.29 -17.30 -45.13
CA VAL A 81 15.51 -18.20 -45.98
C VAL A 81 15.22 -17.55 -47.34
N THR A 82 14.77 -16.29 -47.35
CA THR A 82 14.48 -15.54 -48.59
C THR A 82 15.72 -15.28 -49.43
N GLY A 83 16.89 -15.12 -48.80
CA GLY A 83 18.17 -14.95 -49.49
C GLY A 83 18.91 -16.26 -49.83
N GLN A 84 18.39 -17.43 -49.47
CA GLN A 84 19.04 -18.76 -49.59
C GLN A 84 20.45 -18.85 -48.96
N ARG A 85 20.78 -18.00 -47.97
CA ARG A 85 22.15 -17.91 -47.40
C ARG A 85 22.37 -18.74 -46.14
N LYS A 86 21.32 -19.27 -45.51
CA LYS A 86 21.42 -20.04 -44.25
C LYS A 86 21.18 -21.53 -44.47
N GLY A 87 22.01 -22.37 -43.83
CA GLY A 87 21.82 -23.81 -43.82
C GLY A 87 20.63 -24.23 -42.95
N VAL A 88 20.14 -25.46 -43.13
CA VAL A 88 19.05 -26.03 -42.32
C VAL A 88 19.43 -26.08 -40.84
N ASP A 89 20.70 -26.30 -40.52
CA ASP A 89 21.20 -26.35 -39.14
C ASP A 89 21.13 -24.98 -38.45
N ASP A 90 21.46 -23.89 -39.16
CA ASP A 90 21.37 -22.52 -38.64
C ASP A 90 19.93 -22.12 -38.34
N ILE A 91 19.00 -22.54 -39.19
CA ILE A 91 17.56 -22.31 -39.02
C ILE A 91 17.04 -23.10 -37.81
N THR A 92 17.47 -24.35 -37.66
CA THR A 92 17.11 -25.21 -36.53
C THR A 92 17.59 -24.61 -35.22
N LEU A 93 18.85 -24.16 -35.14
CA LEU A 93 19.41 -23.53 -33.95
C LEU A 93 18.67 -22.24 -33.56
N ALA A 94 18.38 -21.38 -34.54
CA ALA A 94 17.64 -20.16 -34.30
C ALA A 94 16.19 -20.44 -33.83
N ASN A 95 15.54 -21.47 -34.38
CA ASN A 95 14.23 -21.93 -33.94
C ASN A 95 14.24 -22.47 -32.50
N CYS A 96 15.26 -23.23 -32.09
CA CYS A 96 15.42 -23.66 -30.69
C CYS A 96 15.48 -22.46 -29.75
N LYS A 97 16.29 -21.45 -30.09
CA LYS A 97 16.41 -20.22 -29.29
C LYS A 97 15.12 -19.41 -29.25
N ILE A 98 14.34 -19.37 -30.33
CA ILE A 98 13.01 -18.75 -30.35
C ILE A 98 12.05 -19.48 -29.39
N VAL A 99 12.07 -20.81 -29.37
CA VAL A 99 11.24 -21.60 -28.44
C VAL A 99 11.63 -21.32 -27.00
N GLU A 100 12.93 -21.30 -26.68
CA GLU A 100 13.43 -20.94 -25.35
C GLU A 100 12.96 -19.55 -24.92
N LEU A 101 13.10 -18.54 -25.79
CA LEU A 101 12.63 -17.17 -25.52
C LEU A 101 11.11 -17.11 -25.35
N LYS A 102 10.34 -17.90 -26.10
CA LYS A 102 8.88 -18.00 -25.92
C LYS A 102 8.52 -18.59 -24.56
N THR A 103 9.20 -19.66 -24.14
CA THR A 103 9.00 -20.26 -22.82
C THR A 103 9.35 -19.26 -21.71
N GLN A 104 10.49 -18.57 -21.82
CA GLN A 104 10.91 -17.53 -20.88
C GLN A 104 9.88 -16.39 -20.79
N ASN A 105 9.37 -15.92 -21.93
CA ASN A 105 8.33 -14.87 -21.96
C ASN A 105 7.03 -15.31 -21.28
N VAL A 106 6.59 -16.56 -21.48
CA VAL A 106 5.38 -17.08 -20.82
C VAL A 106 5.59 -17.12 -19.30
N THR A 107 6.74 -17.61 -18.84
CA THR A 107 7.07 -17.62 -17.41
C THR A 107 7.09 -16.20 -16.85
N GLU A 108 7.78 -15.28 -17.52
CA GLU A 108 7.87 -13.87 -17.09
C GLU A 108 6.51 -13.18 -17.06
N GLN A 109 5.64 -13.44 -18.04
CA GLN A 109 4.28 -12.92 -18.06
C GLN A 109 3.45 -13.41 -16.87
N MET A 110 3.53 -14.70 -16.51
CA MET A 110 2.85 -15.22 -15.33
C MET A 110 3.39 -14.58 -14.04
N THR A 111 4.70 -14.41 -13.93
CA THR A 111 5.31 -13.74 -12.77
C THR A 111 4.90 -12.27 -12.67
N ILE A 112 4.83 -11.55 -13.80
CA ILE A 112 4.34 -10.16 -13.83
C ILE A 112 2.90 -10.10 -13.32
N GLN A 113 2.01 -10.98 -13.77
CA GLN A 113 0.61 -11.02 -13.32
C GLN A 113 0.48 -11.30 -11.82
N GLU A 114 1.28 -12.23 -11.29
CA GLU A 114 1.31 -12.50 -9.85
C GLU A 114 1.75 -11.26 -9.05
N LYS A 115 2.79 -10.57 -9.53
CA LYS A 115 3.31 -9.34 -8.91
C LYS A 115 2.36 -8.15 -9.02
N GLU A 116 1.61 -8.04 -10.11
CA GLU A 116 0.53 -7.07 -10.25
C GLU A 116 -0.55 -7.27 -9.18
N SER A 117 -0.94 -8.52 -8.94
CA SER A 117 -1.91 -8.87 -7.89
C SER A 117 -1.38 -8.55 -6.49
N GLU A 118 -0.12 -8.90 -6.21
CA GLU A 118 0.54 -8.57 -4.93
C GLU A 118 0.54 -7.05 -4.68
N LEU A 119 0.89 -6.26 -5.70
CA LEU A 119 0.90 -4.81 -5.62
C LEU A 119 -0.50 -4.23 -5.36
N GLU A 120 -1.54 -4.78 -5.99
CA GLU A 120 -2.92 -4.34 -5.78
C GLU A 120 -3.36 -4.54 -4.32
N VAL A 121 -3.02 -5.69 -3.73
CA VAL A 121 -3.28 -5.98 -2.32
C VAL A 121 -2.56 -4.96 -1.42
N LEU A 122 -1.28 -4.69 -1.66
CA LEU A 122 -0.51 -3.72 -0.88
C LEU A 122 -1.09 -2.29 -1.01
N LEU A 123 -1.50 -1.88 -2.20
CA LEU A 123 -2.14 -0.58 -2.44
C LEU A 123 -3.52 -0.47 -1.76
N SER A 124 -4.27 -1.57 -1.70
CA SER A 124 -5.54 -1.62 -0.96
C SER A 124 -5.32 -1.42 0.55
N GLU A 125 -4.32 -2.11 1.11
CA GLU A 125 -3.98 -2.00 2.53
C GLU A 125 -3.46 -0.61 2.88
N LYS A 126 -2.61 -0.03 2.03
CA LYS A 126 -2.15 1.35 2.16
C LYS A 126 -3.33 2.32 2.26
N ARG A 127 -4.29 2.25 1.32
CA ARG A 127 -5.49 3.09 1.31
C ARG A 127 -6.34 2.91 2.57
N ARG A 128 -6.47 1.67 3.04
CA ARG A 128 -7.18 1.35 4.29
C ARG A 128 -6.52 2.04 5.49
N LEU A 129 -5.20 1.92 5.63
CA LEU A 129 -4.44 2.54 6.72
C LEU A 129 -4.51 4.08 6.68
N GLU A 130 -4.40 4.68 5.48
CA GLU A 130 -4.56 6.13 5.29
C GLU A 130 -5.96 6.61 5.70
N HIS A 131 -7.01 5.86 5.36
CA HIS A 131 -8.37 6.19 5.78
C HIS A 131 -8.54 6.13 7.31
N VAL A 132 -7.98 5.12 7.96
CA VAL A 132 -8.01 4.99 9.43
C VAL A 132 -7.26 6.14 10.09
N LEU A 133 -6.11 6.55 9.54
CA LEU A 133 -5.35 7.69 10.04
C LEU A 133 -6.17 8.98 9.97
N ASN A 134 -6.77 9.28 8.82
CA ASN A 134 -7.62 10.47 8.64
C ASN A 134 -8.83 10.48 9.59
N SER A 135 -9.42 9.31 9.85
CA SER A 135 -10.53 9.17 10.81
C SER A 135 -10.09 9.48 12.24
N LEU A 136 -8.88 9.03 12.63
CA LEU A 136 -8.32 9.33 13.94
C LEU A 136 -8.04 10.83 14.13
N GLU A 137 -7.56 11.51 13.09
CA GLU A 137 -7.31 12.96 13.10
C GLU A 137 -8.61 13.75 13.29
N ARG A 138 -9.68 13.41 12.57
CA ARG A 138 -11.00 14.04 12.79
C ARG A 138 -11.54 13.84 14.21
N GLN A 139 -11.27 12.67 14.80
CA GLN A 139 -11.66 12.42 16.18
C GLN A 139 -10.79 13.19 17.18
N GLU A 140 -9.51 13.39 16.89
CA GLU A 140 -8.59 14.22 17.68
C GLU A 140 -9.07 15.69 17.69
N GLU A 141 -9.40 16.24 16.53
CA GLU A 141 -9.97 17.60 16.39
C GLU A 141 -11.26 17.77 17.22
N LYS A 142 -12.13 16.76 17.23
CA LYS A 142 -13.36 16.78 18.03
C LYS A 142 -13.06 16.81 19.54
N ILE A 143 -12.13 15.99 20.01
CA ILE A 143 -11.75 15.96 21.43
C ILE A 143 -11.10 17.29 21.84
N GLN A 144 -10.21 17.83 21.01
CA GLN A 144 -9.62 19.15 21.25
C GLN A 144 -10.68 20.26 21.27
N THR A 145 -11.69 20.19 20.41
CA THR A 145 -12.82 21.14 20.41
C THR A 145 -13.67 21.00 21.68
N LEU A 146 -13.87 19.79 22.21
CA LEU A 146 -14.59 19.58 23.47
C LEU A 146 -13.82 20.19 24.65
N LEU A 147 -12.51 19.95 24.74
CA LEU A 147 -11.64 20.57 25.74
C LEU A 147 -11.61 22.11 25.63
N GLY A 148 -11.61 22.66 24.40
CA GLY A 148 -11.57 24.10 24.16
C GLY A 148 -12.91 24.83 24.25
N ARG A 149 -14.04 24.12 24.25
CA ARG A 149 -15.39 24.68 24.46
C ARG A 149 -15.78 24.77 25.94
N GLU A 150 -15.02 24.15 26.83
CA GLU A 150 -15.31 24.11 28.27
C GLU A 150 -14.39 25.01 29.12
N ALA A 151 -13.42 25.69 28.48
CA ALA A 151 -12.55 26.74 29.03
C ALA A 151 -13.18 28.14 28.88
#